data_AF-A0A841ZLT7-F1
#
_entry.id   AF-A0A841ZLT7-F1
#
_cell.length_a   1.000
_cell.length_b   1.000
_cell.length_c   1.000
_cell.angle_alpha   90.00
_cell.angle_beta   90.00
_cell.angle_gamma   90.00
#
_symmetry.space_group_name_H-M   'P 1'
#
loop_
_entity.id
_entity.type
_entity.pdbx_description
1 polymer ?
#
loop_
_entity_poly.entity_id
_entity_poly.type
_entity_poly.pdbx_seq_one_letter_code
_entity_poly.pdbx_strand_id
1 'polypeptide(L)'
;MNSKQNRQEDLQRIRYQLQTAEEDFEKHGKGMENLKEAQENYGQLLNRSKQLLDELGSCWQGDFAQQFQIQSQDKLFQEERKVNERFYDRYDEMHKEKREIERHIQEVENNYRKTAREDT
;
A
#
# COMPACT_ATOMS: atom_id res chain seq x y z
N MET A 1 34.11 -33.57 -4.06
CA MET A 1 33.87 -32.11 -4.21
C MET A 1 34.21 -31.43 -2.89
N ASN A 2 34.98 -30.35 -2.93
CA ASN A 2 35.59 -29.70 -1.77
C ASN A 2 34.56 -28.90 -0.97
N SER A 3 34.46 -29.07 0.35
CA SER A 3 33.48 -28.38 1.19
C SER A 3 33.56 -26.85 1.13
N LYS A 4 34.73 -26.29 0.80
CA LYS A 4 34.93 -24.86 0.58
C LYS A 4 34.22 -24.34 -0.68
N GLN A 5 34.13 -25.17 -1.72
CA GLN A 5 33.54 -24.81 -3.01
C GLN A 5 32.01 -24.78 -2.91
N ASN A 6 31.41 -25.81 -2.27
CA ASN A 6 29.98 -25.82 -1.96
C ASN A 6 29.56 -24.61 -1.10
N ARG A 7 30.37 -24.26 -0.08
CA ARG A 7 30.10 -23.10 0.78
C ARG A 7 30.10 -21.77 0.01
N GLN A 8 30.96 -21.64 -0.99
CA GLN A 8 31.08 -20.42 -1.79
C GLN A 8 29.88 -20.25 -2.73
N GLU A 9 29.41 -21.35 -3.33
CA GLU A 9 28.18 -21.40 -4.13
C GLU A 9 26.95 -21.09 -3.28
N ASP A 10 26.86 -21.66 -2.06
CA ASP A 10 25.77 -21.39 -1.12
C ASP A 10 25.72 -19.91 -0.71
N LEU A 11 26.87 -19.28 -0.42
CA LEU A 11 26.94 -17.86 -0.08
C LEU A 11 26.51 -16.96 -1.25
N GLN A 12 26.89 -17.30 -2.49
CA GLN A 12 26.46 -16.55 -3.67
C GLN A 12 24.94 -16.63 -3.86
N ARG A 13 24.37 -17.82 -3.69
CA ARG A 13 22.92 -18.04 -3.77
C ARG A 13 22.18 -17.24 -2.69
N ILE A 14 22.64 -17.29 -1.44
CA ILE A 14 21.99 -16.56 -0.34
C ILE A 14 22.06 -15.04 -0.57
N ARG A 15 23.19 -14.52 -1.06
CA ARG A 15 23.32 -13.09 -1.40
C ARG A 15 22.34 -12.66 -2.49
N TYR A 16 22.18 -13.48 -3.53
CA TYR A 16 21.18 -13.20 -4.57
C TYR A 16 19.75 -13.18 -4.03
N GLN A 17 19.42 -14.11 -3.13
CA GLN A 17 18.10 -14.14 -2.48
C GLN A 17 17.86 -12.91 -1.59
N LEU A 18 18.89 -12.46 -0.87
CA LEU A 18 18.81 -11.25 -0.05
C LEU A 18 18.56 -10.02 -0.91
N GLN A 19 19.34 -9.84 -1.97
CA GLN A 19 19.17 -8.72 -2.90
C GLN A 19 17.76 -8.70 -3.50
N THR A 20 17.26 -9.85 -3.95
CA THR A 20 15.91 -9.95 -4.53
C THR A 20 14.84 -9.56 -3.50
N ALA A 21 14.96 -10.04 -2.26
CA ALA A 21 14.01 -9.74 -1.20
C ALA A 21 14.03 -8.26 -0.79
N GLU A 22 15.22 -7.63 -0.75
CA GLU A 22 15.38 -6.19 -0.50
C GLU A 22 14.75 -5.34 -1.62
N GLU A 23 14.97 -5.70 -2.88
CA GLU A 23 14.35 -5.03 -4.03
C GLU A 23 12.82 -5.11 -3.98
N ASP A 24 12.28 -6.27 -3.61
CA ASP A 24 10.83 -6.45 -3.49
C ASP A 24 10.24 -5.68 -2.29
N PHE A 25 10.97 -5.60 -1.17
CA PHE A 25 10.59 -4.77 -0.03
C PHE A 25 10.50 -3.28 -0.40
N GLU A 26 11.48 -2.78 -1.16
CA GLU A 26 11.49 -1.39 -1.63
C GLU A 26 10.32 -1.11 -2.59
N LYS A 27 10.05 -2.02 -3.54
CA LYS A 27 8.90 -1.92 -4.45
C LYS A 27 7.58 -1.89 -3.68
N HIS A 28 7.42 -2.74 -2.66
CA HIS A 28 6.23 -2.73 -1.81
C HIS A 28 6.09 -1.40 -1.07
N GLY A 29 7.18 -0.85 -0.53
CA GLY A 29 7.20 0.47 0.10
C GLY A 29 6.67 1.57 -0.83
N LYS A 30 7.22 1.65 -2.05
CA LYS A 30 6.74 2.59 -3.09
C LYS A 30 5.28 2.37 -3.46
N GLY A 31 4.85 1.12 -3.57
CA GLY A 31 3.45 0.77 -3.85
C GLY A 31 2.48 1.32 -2.79
N MET A 32 2.86 1.26 -1.50
CA MET A 32 2.05 1.81 -0.41
C MET A 32 1.98 3.34 -0.43
N GLU A 33 3.08 4.01 -0.77
CA GLU A 33 3.12 5.47 -0.93
C GLU A 33 2.20 5.92 -2.06
N ASN A 34 2.29 5.26 -3.22
CA ASN A 34 1.42 5.55 -4.37
C ASN A 34 -0.07 5.32 -4.03
N LEU A 35 -0.39 4.29 -3.23
CA LEU A 35 -1.76 4.03 -2.79
C LEU A 35 -2.29 5.16 -1.89
N LYS A 36 -1.46 5.69 -0.98
CA LYS A 36 -1.81 6.86 -0.16
C LYS A 36 -2.02 8.11 -1.00
N GLU A 37 -1.13 8.37 -1.95
CA GLU A 37 -1.25 9.53 -2.83
C GLU A 37 -2.55 9.47 -3.65
N ALA A 38 -2.89 8.30 -4.20
CA ALA A 38 -4.14 8.09 -4.91
C ALA A 38 -5.37 8.36 -4.01
N GLN A 39 -5.30 7.94 -2.75
CA GLN A 39 -6.36 8.17 -1.76
C GLN A 39 -6.51 9.66 -1.41
N GLU A 40 -5.41 10.38 -1.23
CA GLU A 40 -5.42 11.82 -0.97
C GLU A 40 -6.01 12.60 -2.15
N ASN A 41 -5.58 12.26 -3.38
CA ASN A 41 -6.09 12.86 -4.61
C ASN A 41 -7.60 12.63 -4.75
N TYR A 42 -8.08 11.42 -4.45
CA TYR A 42 -9.51 11.11 -4.47
C TYR A 42 -10.27 11.91 -3.40
N GLY A 43 -9.72 12.04 -2.19
CA GLY A 43 -10.29 12.85 -1.13
C GLY A 43 -10.42 14.33 -1.52
N GLN A 44 -9.43 14.89 -2.22
CA GLN A 44 -9.50 16.26 -2.74
C GLN A 44 -10.63 16.43 -3.78
N LEU A 45 -10.79 15.47 -4.69
CA LEU A 45 -11.87 15.49 -5.69
C LEU A 45 -13.27 15.40 -5.05
N LEU A 46 -13.43 14.54 -4.03
CA LEU A 46 -14.67 14.46 -3.26
C LEU A 46 -14.98 15.76 -2.54
N ASN A 47 -13.98 16.38 -1.90
CA ASN A 47 -14.16 17.66 -1.23
C ASN A 47 -14.56 18.76 -2.21
N ARG A 48 -13.94 18.80 -3.39
CA ARG A 48 -14.35 19.74 -4.45
C ARG A 48 -15.79 19.48 -4.91
N SER A 49 -16.20 18.23 -5.03
CA SER A 49 -17.56 17.86 -5.43
C SER A 49 -18.60 18.30 -4.39
N LYS A 50 -18.29 18.14 -3.09
CA LYS A 50 -19.12 18.63 -1.98
C LYS A 50 -19.28 20.15 -2.04
N GLN A 51 -18.18 20.89 -2.23
CA GLN A 51 -18.22 22.36 -2.39
C GLN A 51 -19.10 22.80 -3.56
N LEU A 52 -18.97 22.17 -4.73
CA LEU A 52 -19.79 22.49 -5.90
C LEU A 52 -21.28 22.22 -5.64
N LEU A 53 -21.60 21.17 -4.87
CA LEU A 53 -22.97 20.85 -4.50
C LEU A 53 -23.57 21.87 -3.52
N ASP A 54 -22.75 22.37 -2.60
CA ASP A 54 -23.14 23.45 -1.68
C ASP A 54 -23.34 24.78 -2.42
N GLU A 55 -22.42 25.12 -3.34
CA GLU A 55 -22.53 26.28 -4.24
C GLU A 55 -23.82 26.20 -5.08
N LEU A 56 -24.13 25.02 -5.65
CA LEU A 56 -25.36 24.79 -6.40
C LEU A 56 -26.60 25.02 -5.53
N GLY A 57 -26.58 24.57 -4.28
CA GLY A 57 -27.65 24.79 -3.31
C GLY A 57 -27.94 26.24 -2.99
N SER A 58 -26.90 27.07 -2.98
CA SER A 58 -27.04 28.50 -2.73
C SER A 58 -27.77 29.22 -3.88
N CYS A 59 -27.65 28.70 -5.10
CA CYS A 59 -28.15 29.32 -6.33
C CYS A 59 -29.45 28.70 -6.85
N TRP A 60 -29.79 27.48 -6.42
CA TRP A 60 -30.95 26.74 -6.91
C TRP A 60 -31.87 26.32 -5.76
N GLN A 61 -33.09 26.87 -5.75
CA GLN A 61 -34.05 26.68 -4.67
C GLN A 61 -35.37 26.07 -5.18
N GLY A 62 -36.12 25.47 -4.25
CA GLY A 62 -37.38 24.77 -4.51
C GLY A 62 -37.30 23.28 -4.17
N ASP A 63 -38.46 22.62 -4.08
CA ASP A 63 -38.57 21.24 -3.59
C ASP A 63 -37.74 20.25 -4.42
N PHE A 64 -37.70 20.45 -5.75
CA PHE A 64 -36.89 19.62 -6.64
C PHE A 64 -35.38 19.82 -6.40
N ALA A 65 -34.93 21.05 -6.15
CA ALA A 65 -33.54 21.33 -5.84
C ALA A 65 -33.12 20.68 -4.51
N GLN A 66 -33.98 20.76 -3.49
CA GLN A 66 -33.74 20.08 -2.20
C GLN A 66 -33.65 18.55 -2.36
N GLN A 67 -34.56 17.94 -3.11
CA GLN A 67 -34.52 16.50 -3.36
C GLN A 67 -33.25 16.09 -4.12
N PHE A 68 -32.85 16.87 -5.13
CA PHE A 68 -31.62 16.62 -5.88
C PHE A 68 -30.39 16.71 -4.97
N GLN A 69 -30.32 17.73 -4.11
CA GLN A 69 -29.20 17.90 -3.18
C GLN A 69 -29.06 16.74 -2.21
N ILE A 70 -30.16 16.30 -1.59
CA ILE A 70 -30.16 15.17 -0.66
C ILE A 70 -29.63 13.91 -1.36
N GLN A 71 -30.19 13.58 -2.53
CA GLN A 71 -29.76 12.41 -3.30
C GLN A 71 -28.29 12.49 -3.72
N SER A 72 -27.80 13.68 -4.04
CA SER A 72 -26.41 13.89 -4.46
C SER A 72 -25.45 13.80 -3.28
N GLN A 73 -25.81 14.34 -2.12
CA GLN A 73 -25.05 14.19 -0.87
C GLN A 73 -24.96 12.72 -0.44
N ASP A 74 -26.08 12.00 -0.47
CA ASP A 74 -26.12 10.57 -0.16
C ASP A 74 -25.20 9.75 -1.08
N LYS A 75 -25.22 10.05 -2.39
CA LYS A 75 -24.33 9.41 -3.36
C LYS A 75 -22.86 9.70 -3.07
N LEU A 76 -22.52 10.97 -2.81
CA LEU A 76 -21.14 11.35 -2.48
C LEU A 76 -20.66 10.65 -1.20
N PHE A 77 -21.50 10.56 -0.17
CA PHE A 77 -21.18 9.86 1.07
C PHE A 77 -20.98 8.36 0.84
N GLN A 78 -21.83 7.73 0.04
CA GLN A 78 -21.68 6.31 -0.29
C GLN A 78 -20.40 6.02 -1.07
N GLU A 79 -20.03 6.87 -2.03
CA GLU A 79 -18.79 6.71 -2.79
C GLU A 79 -17.55 6.94 -1.91
N GLU A 80 -17.56 7.97 -1.06
CA GLU A 80 -16.51 8.21 -0.06
C GLU A 80 -16.32 7.00 0.85
N ARG A 81 -17.42 6.44 1.36
CA ARG A 81 -17.39 5.24 2.19
C ARG A 81 -16.77 4.05 1.46
N LYS A 82 -17.23 3.74 0.24
CA LYS A 82 -16.73 2.60 -0.55
C LYS A 82 -15.24 2.73 -0.85
N VAL A 83 -14.78 3.92 -1.21
CA VAL A 83 -13.37 4.14 -1.53
C VAL A 83 -12.50 4.05 -0.29
N ASN A 84 -12.94 4.63 0.83
CA ASN A 84 -12.23 4.50 2.10
C ASN A 84 -12.13 3.02 2.55
N GLU A 85 -13.23 2.27 2.52
CA GLU A 85 -13.24 0.84 2.86
C GLU A 85 -12.22 0.06 2.01
N ARG A 86 -12.26 0.22 0.69
CA ARG A 86 -11.31 -0.45 -0.22
C ARG A 86 -9.87 -0.04 0.01
N PHE A 87 -9.62 1.24 0.29
CA PHE A 87 -8.30 1.73 0.59
C PHE A 87 -7.75 1.07 1.86
N TYR A 88 -8.50 1.08 2.96
CA TYR A 88 -8.04 0.50 4.22
C TYR A 88 -7.84 -1.02 4.11
N ASP A 89 -8.75 -1.74 3.45
CA ASP A 89 -8.60 -3.18 3.20
C ASP A 89 -7.29 -3.48 2.47
N ARG A 90 -7.02 -2.77 1.37
CA ARG A 90 -5.81 -2.97 0.57
C ARG A 90 -4.55 -2.52 1.32
N TYR A 91 -4.64 -1.41 2.04
CA TYR A 91 -3.52 -0.86 2.79
C TYR A 91 -3.09 -1.80 3.93
N ASP A 92 -4.05 -2.41 4.62
CA ASP A 92 -3.79 -3.40 5.66
C ASP A 92 -3.22 -4.70 5.10
N GLU A 93 -3.70 -5.15 3.94
CA GLU A 93 -3.13 -6.28 3.21
C GLU A 93 -1.66 -6.03 2.85
N MET A 94 -1.35 -4.89 2.25
CA MET A 94 0.02 -4.52 1.90
C MET A 94 0.93 -4.39 3.13
N HIS A 95 0.41 -3.96 4.27
CA HIS A 95 1.14 -3.99 5.55
C HIS A 95 1.46 -5.39 6.06
N LYS A 96 0.58 -6.36 5.81
CA LYS A 96 0.84 -7.77 6.15
C LYS A 96 1.90 -8.35 5.22
N GLU A 97 1.76 -8.15 3.91
CA GLU A 97 2.72 -8.56 2.89
C GLU A 97 4.13 -7.99 3.20
N LYS A 98 4.21 -6.70 3.52
CA LYS A 98 5.49 -6.05 3.86
C LYS A 98 6.16 -6.68 5.08
N ARG A 99 5.39 -7.02 6.13
CA ARG A 99 5.91 -7.72 7.32
C ARG A 99 6.34 -9.15 7.04
N GLU A 100 5.73 -9.81 6.06
CA GLU A 100 6.17 -11.13 5.59
C GLU A 100 7.50 -11.05 4.87
N ILE A 101 7.66 -10.07 3.98
CA ILE A 101 8.93 -9.83 3.28
C ILE A 101 10.04 -9.48 4.28
N GLU A 102 9.76 -8.62 5.26
CA GLU A 102 10.73 -8.26 6.31
C GLU A 102 11.21 -9.49 7.10
N ARG A 103 10.29 -10.39 7.48
CA ARG A 103 10.65 -11.66 8.12
C ARG A 103 11.51 -12.53 7.21
N HIS A 104 11.17 -12.61 5.92
CA HIS A 104 11.94 -13.39 4.97
C HIS A 104 13.37 -12.86 4.80
N ILE A 105 13.55 -11.53 4.73
CA ILE A 105 14.88 -10.90 4.71
C ILE A 105 15.67 -11.32 5.95
N GLN A 106 15.11 -11.19 7.15
CA GLN A 106 15.78 -11.58 8.39
C GLN A 106 16.17 -13.07 8.40
N GLU A 107 15.32 -13.96 7.89
CA GLU A 107 15.65 -15.39 7.76
C GLU A 107 16.82 -15.62 6.80
N VAL A 108 16.83 -14.94 5.65
CA VAL A 108 17.91 -15.03 4.66
C VAL A 108 19.22 -14.46 5.21
N GLU A 109 19.18 -13.33 5.92
CA GLU A 109 20.34 -12.75 6.62
C GLU A 109 20.91 -13.70 7.67
N ASN A 110 20.05 -14.34 8.48
CA ASN A 110 20.49 -15.32 9.47
C ASN A 110 21.13 -16.55 8.81
N ASN A 111 20.59 -17.01 7.68
CA ASN A 111 21.17 -18.09 6.89
C ASN A 111 22.53 -17.69 6.31
N TYR A 112 22.67 -16.44 5.88
CA TYR A 112 23.94 -15.87 5.43
C TYR A 112 24.98 -15.92 6.56
N ARG A 113 24.68 -15.35 7.74
CA ARG A 113 25.61 -15.30 8.89
C ARG A 113 26.07 -16.69 9.34
N LYS A 114 25.14 -17.64 9.46
CA LYS A 114 25.44 -19.04 9.78
C LYS A 114 26.38 -19.68 8.75
N THR A 115 26.10 -19.47 7.46
CA THR A 115 26.91 -20.02 6.37
C THR A 115 28.27 -19.33 6.28
N ALA A 116 28.32 -18.03 6.58
CA ALA A 116 29.53 -17.21 6.64
C ALA A 116 30.38 -17.48 7.89
N ARG A 117 29.85 -18.22 8.90
CA ARG A 117 30.46 -18.44 10.22
C ARG A 117 30.78 -17.12 10.94
N GLU A 118 29.94 -16.11 10.73
CA GLU A 118 30.05 -14.82 11.44
C GLU A 118 29.54 -14.93 12.90
N ASP A 119 28.91 -16.06 13.27
CA ASP A 119 28.43 -16.38 14.63
C ASP A 119 29.29 -17.45 15.37
N THR A 120 30.59 -17.56 15.09
CA THR A 120 31.56 -18.30 15.97
C THR A 120 32.49 -17.33 16.66
#